data_AF-A0A965RIH0-F1
#
_entry.id   AF-A0A965RIH0-F1
#
_cell.length_a   1.000
_cell.length_b   1.000
_cell.length_c   1.000
_cell.angle_alpha   90.00
_cell.angle_beta   90.00
_cell.angle_gamma   90.00
#
_symmetry.space_group_name_H-M   'P 1'
#
loop_
_entity.id
_entity.type
_entity.pdbx_description
1 polymer ?
#
loop_
_entity_poly.entity_id
_entity_poly.type
_entity_poly.pdbx_seq_one_letter_code
_entity_poly.pdbx_strand_id
1 'polypeptide(L)'
;MSQSLSNNNLPGHHNLTGWIFVGFLCSVLLVVALLRNQGVVSPQNDAPVAWQLTLRFEDRPNGDIAVLDASNQMEIARYQGEQGFVRGTLRTLSRERMRRGIGSGPGFELKGHTDGRLTLIDPATSVRIDLESFGPTNMSSFAQLQIHAKPSLNASQE
;
A
#
# COMPACT_ATOMS: atom_id res chain seq x y z
N MET A 1 -80.90 -1.28 -10.16
CA MET A 1 -80.11 -0.23 -9.50
C MET A 1 -79.69 -0.83 -8.15
N SER A 2 -78.44 -1.09 -7.81
CA SER A 2 -77.28 -0.19 -7.81
C SER A 2 -75.95 -0.97 -7.65
N GLN A 3 -75.02 -0.62 -8.54
CA GLN A 3 -73.55 -0.60 -8.51
C GLN A 3 -72.69 -1.58 -7.68
N SER A 4 -71.85 -2.26 -8.47
CA SER A 4 -70.50 -2.77 -8.22
C SER A 4 -69.65 -1.93 -7.25
N LEU A 5 -69.07 -2.58 -6.23
CA LEU A 5 -67.87 -2.12 -5.54
C LEU A 5 -66.70 -2.99 -5.99
N SER A 6 -65.97 -2.51 -7.00
CA SER A 6 -64.69 -3.07 -7.44
C SER A 6 -63.67 -2.89 -6.33
N ASN A 7 -63.29 -3.99 -5.68
CA ASN A 7 -62.16 -4.01 -4.76
C ASN A 7 -60.86 -3.97 -5.59
N ASN A 8 -60.34 -2.76 -5.81
CA ASN A 8 -59.11 -2.53 -6.55
C ASN A 8 -57.89 -2.91 -5.69
N ASN A 9 -57.58 -4.20 -5.65
CA ASN A 9 -56.23 -4.67 -5.35
C ASN A 9 -55.32 -4.24 -6.51
N LEU A 10 -54.65 -3.09 -6.40
CA LEU A 10 -53.63 -2.65 -7.35
C LEU A 10 -52.42 -3.60 -7.28
N PRO A 11 -52.14 -4.41 -8.33
CA PRO A 11 -50.95 -5.23 -8.36
C PRO A 11 -49.76 -4.43 -8.91
N GLY A 12 -48.63 -4.40 -8.19
CA GLY A 12 -47.31 -4.33 -8.85
C GLY A 12 -46.42 -3.10 -8.69
N HIS A 13 -46.42 -2.37 -7.56
CA HIS A 13 -45.47 -1.25 -7.33
C HIS A 13 -44.32 -1.55 -6.34
N HIS A 14 -44.31 -2.71 -5.67
CA HIS A 14 -43.26 -3.06 -4.70
C HIS A 14 -41.99 -3.62 -5.36
N ASN A 15 -42.13 -4.25 -6.52
CA ASN A 15 -41.05 -4.76 -7.33
C ASN A 15 -40.21 -3.61 -7.88
N LEU A 16 -40.79 -2.62 -8.58
CA LEU A 16 -40.03 -1.54 -9.20
C LEU A 16 -39.15 -0.75 -8.20
N THR A 17 -39.71 -0.42 -7.03
CA THR A 17 -39.00 0.31 -5.96
C THR A 17 -37.86 -0.51 -5.35
N GLY A 18 -38.04 -1.83 -5.22
CA GLY A 18 -36.99 -2.74 -4.75
C GLY A 18 -35.80 -2.84 -5.72
N TRP A 19 -36.07 -2.89 -7.03
CA TRP A 19 -35.03 -2.93 -8.06
C TRP A 19 -34.21 -1.62 -8.13
N ILE A 20 -34.83 -0.47 -7.86
CA ILE A 20 -34.11 0.82 -7.74
C ILE A 20 -33.13 0.79 -6.55
N PHE A 21 -33.58 0.28 -5.40
CA PHE A 21 -32.72 0.15 -4.21
C PHE A 21 -31.56 -0.81 -4.43
N VAL A 22 -31.82 -1.96 -5.06
CA VAL A 22 -30.78 -2.94 -5.41
C VAL A 22 -29.79 -2.33 -6.42
N GLY A 23 -30.28 -1.64 -7.45
CA GLY A 23 -29.43 -0.95 -8.42
C GLY A 23 -28.55 0.12 -7.77
N PHE A 24 -29.11 0.93 -6.86
CA PHE A 24 -28.37 1.93 -6.11
C PHE A 24 -27.30 1.30 -5.21
N LEU A 25 -27.66 0.26 -4.45
CA LEU A 25 -26.72 -0.46 -3.58
C LEU A 25 -25.59 -1.11 -4.40
N CYS A 26 -25.91 -1.76 -5.51
CA CYS A 26 -24.91 -2.33 -6.42
C CYS A 26 -24.01 -1.26 -7.01
N SER A 27 -24.55 -0.11 -7.41
CA SER A 27 -23.76 1.02 -7.91
C SER A 27 -22.79 1.55 -6.84
N VAL A 28 -23.24 1.71 -5.60
CA VAL A 28 -22.38 2.15 -4.49
C VAL A 28 -21.26 1.14 -4.23
N LEU A 29 -21.59 -0.15 -4.17
CA LEU A 29 -20.59 -1.21 -3.98
C LEU A 29 -19.59 -1.27 -5.12
N LEU A 30 -20.04 -1.06 -6.37
CA LEU A 30 -19.19 -1.06 -7.55
C LEU A 30 -18.26 0.15 -7.57
N VAL A 31 -18.75 1.34 -7.21
CA VAL A 31 -17.91 2.54 -7.03
C VAL A 31 -16.88 2.32 -5.92
N VAL A 32 -17.28 1.79 -4.76
CA VAL A 32 -16.35 1.49 -3.65
C VAL A 32 -15.30 0.45 -4.07
N ALA A 33 -15.70 -0.59 -4.81
CA ALA A 33 -14.78 -1.61 -5.32
C ALA A 33 -13.77 -1.00 -6.31
N LEU A 34 -14.22 -0.14 -7.22
CA LEU A 34 -13.36 0.57 -8.17
C LEU A 34 -12.40 1.53 -7.45
N LEU A 35 -12.89 2.31 -6.47
CA LEU A 35 -12.05 3.21 -5.68
C LEU A 35 -11.02 2.46 -4.83
N ARG A 36 -11.40 1.32 -4.24
CA ARG A 36 -10.44 0.47 -3.51
C ARG A 36 -9.39 -0.14 -4.43
N ASN A 37 -9.75 -0.48 -5.66
CA ASN A 37 -8.79 -1.01 -6.64
C ASN A 37 -7.80 0.05 -7.14
N GLN A 38 -8.11 1.34 -6.98
CA GLN A 38 -7.22 2.45 -7.34
C GLN A 38 -6.16 2.76 -6.28
N GLY A 39 -6.09 2.00 -5.19
CA GLY A 39 -5.00 2.14 -4.21
C GLY A 39 -4.89 3.57 -3.67
N VAL A 40 -6.03 4.19 -3.31
CA VAL A 40 -6.05 5.51 -2.69
C VAL A 40 -5.25 5.43 -1.39
N VAL A 41 -3.96 5.75 -1.48
CA VAL A 41 -3.12 6.03 -0.33
C VAL A 41 -3.71 7.30 0.25
N SER A 42 -4.42 7.18 1.38
CA SER A 42 -4.86 8.35 2.12
C SER A 42 -3.66 9.27 2.29
N PRO A 43 -3.76 10.57 1.98
CA PRO A 43 -2.73 11.53 2.33
C PRO A 43 -2.64 11.55 3.86
N GLN A 44 -1.82 10.66 4.41
CA GLN A 44 -1.32 10.80 5.76
C GLN A 44 -0.58 12.13 5.76
N ASN A 45 -0.80 12.95 6.79
CA ASN A 45 -0.21 14.28 6.93
C ASN A 45 1.29 14.13 7.28
N ASP A 46 2.04 13.49 6.40
CA ASP A 46 3.46 13.22 6.54
C ASP A 46 4.23 14.51 6.28
N ALA A 47 5.30 14.72 7.04
CA ALA A 47 6.25 15.77 6.72
C ALA A 47 6.81 15.55 5.29
N PRO A 48 7.28 16.62 4.62
CA PRO A 48 7.89 16.50 3.31
C PRO A 48 8.96 15.41 3.23
N VAL A 49 9.03 14.72 2.09
CA VAL A 49 10.06 13.70 1.86
C VAL A 49 11.40 14.41 1.67
N ALA A 50 12.36 14.17 2.56
CA ALA A 50 13.72 14.69 2.46
C ALA A 50 14.56 13.92 1.44
N TRP A 51 14.40 12.60 1.40
CA TRP A 51 15.13 11.71 0.49
C TRP A 51 14.34 10.45 0.18
N GLN A 52 14.65 9.82 -0.96
CA GLN A 52 14.02 8.59 -1.38
C GLN A 52 15.04 7.64 -2.02
N LEU A 53 14.82 6.35 -1.82
CA LEU A 53 15.61 5.28 -2.41
C LEU A 53 14.70 4.13 -2.86
N THR A 54 14.92 3.64 -4.08
CA THR A 54 14.22 2.46 -4.60
C THR A 54 15.09 1.22 -4.42
N LEU A 55 14.59 0.24 -3.69
CA LEU A 55 15.32 -0.92 -3.19
C LEU A 55 14.80 -2.22 -3.81
N ARG A 56 15.72 -3.12 -4.16
CA ARG A 56 15.42 -4.54 -4.37
C ARG A 56 16.09 -5.34 -3.25
N PHE A 57 15.37 -6.32 -2.73
CA PHE A 57 15.89 -7.24 -1.73
C PHE A 57 16.03 -8.62 -2.36
N GLU A 58 17.20 -9.22 -2.23
CA GLU A 58 17.49 -10.55 -2.75
C GLU A 58 18.05 -11.43 -1.64
N ASP A 59 17.39 -12.55 -1.38
CA ASP A 59 17.91 -13.59 -0.50
C ASP A 59 19.11 -14.26 -1.17
N ARG A 60 20.22 -14.37 -0.43
CA ARG A 60 21.45 -15.04 -0.87
C ARG A 60 21.51 -16.47 -0.32
N PRO A 61 22.24 -17.40 -0.99
CA PRO A 61 22.30 -18.81 -0.57
C PRO A 61 22.88 -19.03 0.84
N ASN A 62 23.70 -18.11 1.32
CA ASN A 62 24.26 -18.11 2.67
C ASN A 62 23.28 -17.61 3.74
N GLY A 63 22.04 -17.27 3.36
CA GLY A 63 21.01 -16.74 4.23
C GLY A 63 20.99 -15.23 4.32
N ASP A 64 21.98 -14.50 3.81
CA ASP A 64 22.00 -13.03 3.84
C ASP A 64 20.89 -12.42 2.98
N ILE A 65 20.52 -11.18 3.27
CA ILE A 65 19.70 -10.36 2.38
C ILE A 65 20.59 -9.29 1.76
N ALA A 66 20.76 -9.35 0.45
CA ALA A 66 21.37 -8.27 -0.31
C ALA A 66 20.34 -7.18 -0.58
N VAL A 67 20.74 -5.94 -0.36
CA VAL A 67 19.97 -4.73 -0.66
C VAL A 67 20.60 -4.10 -1.88
N LEU A 68 19.85 -4.04 -2.97
CA LEU A 68 20.30 -3.45 -4.22
C LEU A 68 19.54 -2.15 -4.48
N ASP A 69 20.21 -1.16 -5.05
CA ASP A 69 19.55 -0.02 -5.66
C ASP A 69 18.85 -0.50 -6.95
N ALA A 70 17.54 -0.31 -7.01
CA ALA A 70 16.72 -0.79 -8.12
C ALA A 70 17.07 -0.12 -9.46
N SER A 71 17.66 1.08 -9.44
CA SER A 71 17.98 1.86 -10.63
C SER A 71 19.21 1.34 -11.37
N ASN A 72 20.23 0.88 -10.65
CA ASN A 72 21.53 0.45 -11.22
C ASN A 72 21.88 -1.01 -10.89
N GLN A 73 21.05 -1.70 -10.10
CA GLN A 73 21.28 -3.09 -9.65
C GLN A 73 22.56 -3.28 -8.83
N MET A 74 23.11 -2.21 -8.25
CA MET A 74 24.29 -2.28 -7.41
C MET A 74 23.89 -2.67 -5.99
N GLU A 75 24.61 -3.63 -5.40
CA GLU A 75 24.46 -3.97 -3.98
C GLU A 75 25.00 -2.81 -3.14
N ILE A 76 24.11 -2.18 -2.37
CA ILE A 76 24.42 -1.02 -1.52
C ILE A 76 24.52 -1.40 -0.04
N ALA A 77 23.89 -2.51 0.36
CA ALA A 77 23.98 -3.02 1.72
C ALA A 77 23.71 -4.52 1.76
N ARG A 78 24.07 -5.12 2.89
CA ARG A 78 23.87 -6.54 3.17
C ARG A 78 23.49 -6.73 4.62
N TYR A 79 22.37 -7.42 4.84
CA TYR A 79 21.92 -7.82 6.17
C TYR A 79 22.36 -9.27 6.42
N GLN A 80 23.23 -9.45 7.42
CA GLN A 80 23.75 -10.75 7.84
C GLN A 80 23.10 -11.20 9.15
N GLY A 81 23.00 -12.51 9.36
CA GLY A 81 22.54 -13.09 10.62
C GLY A 81 21.08 -12.78 10.98
N GLU A 82 20.81 -12.60 12.28
CA GLU A 82 19.48 -12.44 12.87
C GLU A 82 18.92 -11.00 12.76
N GLN A 83 18.81 -10.50 11.53
CA GLN A 83 18.05 -9.28 11.24
C GLN A 83 16.54 -9.58 11.19
N GLY A 84 15.99 -10.04 12.31
CA GLY A 84 14.62 -10.56 12.44
C GLY A 84 13.56 -9.53 12.02
N PHE A 85 13.77 -8.26 12.34
CA PHE A 85 12.88 -7.17 11.92
C PHE A 85 12.87 -6.99 10.40
N VAL A 86 14.04 -6.83 9.77
CA VAL A 86 14.15 -6.68 8.31
C VAL A 86 13.47 -7.87 7.61
N ARG A 87 13.78 -9.10 8.03
CA ARG A 87 13.15 -10.30 7.48
C ARG A 87 11.64 -10.32 7.68
N GLY A 88 11.15 -9.96 8.86
CA GLY A 88 9.73 -9.89 9.16
C GLY A 88 8.98 -8.90 8.27
N THR A 89 9.55 -7.71 8.10
CA THR A 89 9.03 -6.65 7.23
C THR A 89 8.98 -7.09 5.78
N LEU A 90 10.10 -7.60 5.24
CA LEU A 90 10.18 -8.07 3.85
C LEU A 90 9.25 -9.27 3.58
N ARG A 91 9.14 -10.20 4.54
CA ARG A 91 8.20 -11.33 4.45
C ARG A 91 6.75 -10.85 4.44
N THR A 92 6.42 -9.79 5.17
CA THR A 92 5.07 -9.21 5.16
C THR A 92 4.73 -8.63 3.78
N LEU A 93 5.65 -7.85 3.20
CA LEU A 93 5.50 -7.29 1.86
C LEU A 93 5.43 -8.36 0.76
N SER A 94 6.32 -9.35 0.82
CA SER A 94 6.34 -10.49 -0.12
C SER A 94 5.06 -11.32 -0.04
N ARG A 95 4.52 -11.53 1.16
CA ARG A 95 3.25 -12.23 1.36
C ARG A 95 2.07 -11.48 0.73
N GLU A 96 2.03 -10.16 0.86
CA GLU A 96 0.95 -9.39 0.23
C GLU A 96 1.07 -9.40 -1.29
N ARG A 97 2.28 -9.30 -1.85
CA ARG A 97 2.50 -9.47 -3.30
C ARG A 97 2.03 -10.83 -3.79
N MET A 98 2.43 -11.90 -3.11
CA MET A 98 2.01 -13.27 -3.42
C MET A 98 0.48 -13.42 -3.39
N ARG A 99 -0.18 -12.84 -2.38
CA ARG A 99 -1.65 -12.86 -2.26
C ARG A 99 -2.34 -12.15 -3.44
N ARG A 100 -1.69 -11.17 -4.05
CA ARG A 100 -2.19 -10.46 -5.24
C ARG A 100 -1.68 -11.04 -6.57
N GLY A 101 -0.94 -12.15 -6.56
CA GLY A 101 -0.35 -12.74 -7.76
C GLY A 101 0.76 -11.89 -8.38
N ILE A 102 1.34 -10.97 -7.61
CA ILE A 102 2.43 -10.09 -8.02
C ILE A 102 3.75 -10.81 -7.72
N GLY A 103 4.62 -10.93 -8.73
CA GLY A 103 5.95 -11.53 -8.57
C GLY A 103 6.93 -10.65 -7.78
N SER A 104 8.23 -10.91 -7.93
CA SER A 104 9.29 -10.09 -7.32
C SER A 104 9.32 -8.64 -7.82
N GLY A 105 8.63 -8.34 -8.93
CA GLY A 105 8.00 -7.04 -9.22
C GLY A 105 8.89 -5.78 -9.16
N PRO A 106 8.27 -4.58 -9.14
CA PRO A 106 9.01 -3.33 -8.98
C PRO A 106 9.73 -3.27 -7.63
N GLY A 107 10.75 -2.41 -7.54
CA GLY A 107 11.45 -2.15 -6.28
C GLY A 107 10.52 -1.55 -5.22
N PHE A 108 10.91 -1.68 -3.95
CA PHE A 108 10.28 -1.03 -2.82
C PHE A 108 10.81 0.39 -2.68
N GLU A 109 9.99 1.34 -2.23
CA GLU A 109 10.43 2.71 -1.97
C GLU A 109 10.69 2.89 -0.47
N LEU A 110 11.92 3.24 -0.11
CA LEU A 110 12.25 3.75 1.21
C LEU A 110 12.27 5.28 1.15
N LYS A 111 11.41 5.92 1.93
CA LYS A 111 11.30 7.38 2.04
C LYS A 111 11.74 7.80 3.43
N GLY A 112 12.59 8.83 3.48
CA GLY A 112 12.88 9.54 4.71
C GLY A 112 12.27 10.93 4.68
N HIS A 113 11.59 11.29 5.75
CA HIS A 113 10.88 12.54 5.92
C HIS A 113 11.74 13.59 6.64
N THR A 114 11.42 14.87 6.50
CA THR A 114 12.16 15.97 7.13
C THR A 114 12.10 15.95 8.67
N ASP A 115 11.09 15.28 9.25
CA ASP A 115 10.94 15.06 10.68
C ASP A 115 11.73 13.84 11.20
N GLY A 116 12.45 13.13 10.32
CA GLY A 116 13.26 11.96 10.65
C GLY A 116 12.50 10.63 10.63
N ARG A 117 11.21 10.62 10.28
CA ARG A 117 10.46 9.36 10.09
C ARG A 117 10.89 8.65 8.82
N LEU A 118 10.77 7.32 8.85
CA LEU A 118 11.07 6.47 7.70
C LEU A 118 9.87 5.60 7.35
N THR A 119 9.59 5.52 6.06
CA THR A 119 8.50 4.72 5.54
C THR A 119 8.98 3.83 4.41
N LEU A 120 8.64 2.55 4.50
CA LEU A 120 8.84 1.58 3.43
C LEU A 120 7.53 1.31 2.70
N ILE A 121 7.52 1.52 1.38
CA ILE A 121 6.33 1.44 0.54
C ILE A 121 6.55 0.39 -0.55
N ASP A 122 5.55 -0.45 -0.78
CA ASP A 122 5.46 -1.29 -1.96
C ASP A 122 4.54 -0.64 -3.00
N PRO A 123 5.06 -0.09 -4.10
CA PRO A 123 4.24 0.56 -5.12
C PRO A 123 3.30 -0.41 -5.85
N ALA A 124 3.58 -1.72 -5.83
CA ALA A 124 2.75 -2.71 -6.50
C ALA A 124 1.48 -3.07 -5.71
N THR A 125 1.55 -2.98 -4.38
CA THR A 125 0.43 -3.33 -3.49
C THR A 125 -0.14 -2.13 -2.74
N SER A 126 0.53 -0.97 -2.85
CA SER A 126 0.29 0.24 -2.04
C SER A 126 0.42 -0.01 -0.53
N VAL A 127 1.05 -1.12 -0.12
CA VAL A 127 1.35 -1.38 1.30
C VAL A 127 2.40 -0.38 1.75
N ARG A 128 2.15 0.21 2.91
CA ARG A 128 3.00 1.17 3.58
C ARG A 128 3.34 0.63 4.97
N ILE A 129 4.61 0.70 5.34
CA ILE A 129 5.11 0.32 6.66
C ILE A 129 5.88 1.51 7.22
N ASP A 130 5.30 2.11 8.25
CA ASP A 130 5.89 3.20 9.02
C ASP A 130 6.88 2.62 10.03
N LEU A 131 8.18 2.83 9.79
CA LEU A 131 9.25 2.16 10.52
C LEU A 131 9.43 2.73 11.93
N GLU A 132 8.97 3.95 12.19
CA GLU A 132 9.04 4.56 13.53
C GLU A 132 8.20 3.80 14.57
N SER A 133 7.12 3.15 14.13
CA SER A 133 6.23 2.36 15.00
C SER A 133 6.92 1.15 15.65
N PHE A 134 8.10 0.76 15.14
CA PHE A 134 8.86 -0.39 15.61
C PHE A 134 10.04 -0.01 16.51
N GLY A 135 10.21 1.29 16.81
CA GLY A 135 11.26 1.81 17.69
C GLY A 135 12.59 2.10 16.99
N PRO A 136 13.46 2.89 17.64
CA PRO A 136 14.66 3.47 17.00
C PRO A 136 15.66 2.41 16.53
N THR A 137 15.80 1.29 17.24
CA THR A 137 16.71 0.20 16.88
C THR A 137 16.31 -0.51 15.59
N ASN A 138 15.01 -0.69 15.36
CA ASN A 138 14.51 -1.35 14.16
C ASN A 138 14.50 -0.40 12.96
N MET A 139 14.16 0.86 13.20
CA MET A 139 14.22 1.92 12.20
C MET A 139 15.65 2.15 11.70
N SER A 140 16.67 2.09 12.58
CA SER A 140 18.06 2.35 12.22
C SER A 140 18.63 1.36 11.19
N SER A 141 18.14 0.11 11.18
CA SER A 141 18.48 -0.88 10.15
C SER A 141 18.18 -0.40 8.74
N PHE A 142 17.18 0.46 8.56
CA PHE A 142 16.83 1.08 7.28
C PHE A 142 17.43 2.49 7.14
N ALA A 143 17.55 3.24 8.24
CA ALA A 143 18.12 4.60 8.23
C ALA A 143 19.54 4.65 7.65
N GLN A 144 20.36 3.63 7.91
CA GLN A 144 21.71 3.53 7.37
C GLN A 144 21.76 3.55 5.83
N LEU A 145 20.67 3.21 5.14
CA LEU A 145 20.59 3.24 3.67
C LEU A 145 20.47 4.66 3.12
N GLN A 146 20.18 5.66 3.95
CA GLN A 146 20.06 7.07 3.56
C GLN A 146 21.30 7.58 2.82
N ILE A 147 22.49 7.08 3.14
CA ILE A 147 23.75 7.51 2.50
C ILE A 147 23.78 7.20 0.99
N HIS A 148 22.93 6.27 0.53
CA HIS A 148 22.77 5.90 -0.88
C HIS A 148 21.57 6.58 -1.53
N ALA A 149 20.78 7.34 -0.77
CA ALA A 149 19.58 7.98 -1.26
C ALA A 149 19.90 9.21 -2.10
N LYS A 150 19.01 9.51 -3.05
CA LYS A 150 19.03 10.79 -3.77
C LYS A 150 18.20 11.80 -2.97
N PRO A 151 18.66 13.06 -2.84
CA PRO A 151 17.82 14.12 -2.28
C PRO A 151 16.51 14.22 -3.06
N SER A 152 15.41 14.33 -2.35
CA SER A 152 14.11 14.55 -2.98
C SER A 152 14.03 16.01 -3.45
N LEU A 153 13.67 16.25 -4.71
CA LEU A 153 13.53 17.60 -5.28
C LEU A 153 12.45 18.44 -4.56
N ASN A 154 11.55 17.80 -3.82
CA ASN A 154 10.47 18.47 -3.09
C ASN A 154 10.92 18.98 -1.72
N ALA A 155 12.12 18.61 -1.23
CA ALA A 155 12.64 19.06 0.06
C ALA A 155 13.08 20.54 0.06
N SER A 156 13.08 21.22 -1.09
CA SER A 156 13.56 22.60 -1.26
C SER A 156 12.45 23.63 -1.51
N GLN A 157 11.17 23.28 -1.29
CA GLN A 157 10.03 24.15 -1.61
C GLN A 157 9.19 24.60 -0.39
N GLU A 158 9.77 24.63 0.81
CA GLU A 158 9.23 25.40 1.95
C GLU A 158 10.23 26.44 2.46
#